data_AF-M0ZML2-F1
#
_entry.id   AF-M0ZML2-F1
#
_cell.length_a   1.000
_cell.length_b   1.000
_cell.length_c   1.000
_cell.angle_alpha   90.00
_cell.angle_beta   90.00
_cell.angle_gamma   90.00
#
_symmetry.space_group_name_H-M   'P 1'
#
loop_
_entity.id
_entity.type
_entity.pdbx_description
1 polymer ?
#
loop_
_entity_poly.entity_id
_entity_poly.type
_entity_poly.pdbx_seq_one_letter_code
_entity_poly.pdbx_strand_id
1 'polypeptide(L)' 'MTEKLLARASEKLHVVPGENLWVNVDVLMTNDITGPGAIGVFKREFGENAKVC' A
#
# COMPACT_ATOMS: atom_id res chain seq x y z
N MET A 1 -2.26 -1.89 -20.03
CA MET A 1 -1.34 -0.95 -19.35
C MET A 1 -1.31 -1.23 -17.84
N THR A 2 -2.47 -1.23 -17.16
CA THR A 2 -2.61 -1.52 -15.73
C THR A 2 -1.98 -2.84 -15.27
N GLU A 3 -2.22 -3.94 -15.99
CA GLU A 3 -1.65 -5.26 -15.66
C GLU A 3 -0.11 -5.26 -15.65
N LYS A 4 0.54 -4.54 -16.57
CA LYS A 4 2.00 -4.43 -16.59
C LYS A 4 2.55 -3.69 -15.37
N LEU A 5 1.83 -2.68 -14.88
CA LEU A 5 2.21 -1.94 -13.67
C LEU A 5 2.05 -2.84 -12.43
N LEU A 6 0.92 -3.53 -12.31
CA LEU A 6 0.65 -4.46 -11.20
C LEU A 6 1.60 -5.66 -11.22
N ALA A 7 1.93 -6.20 -12.40
CA ALA A 7 2.92 -7.25 -12.55
C ALA A 7 4.30 -6.80 -12.07
N ARG A 8 4.75 -5.60 -12.48
CA ARG A 8 6.02 -5.03 -12.00
C ARG A 8 6.01 -4.80 -10.49
N ALA A 9 4.94 -4.21 -9.95
CA ALA A 9 4.83 -3.90 -8.52
C ALA A 9 4.70 -5.15 -7.64
N SER A 10 4.27 -6.28 -8.21
CA SER A 10 4.18 -7.60 -7.53
C SER A 10 5.32 -8.56 -7.91
N GLU A 11 6.35 -8.08 -8.62
CA GLU A 11 7.51 -8.88 -9.07
C GLU A 11 7.14 -10.09 -9.95
N LYS A 12 6.06 -9.98 -10.72
CA LYS A 12 5.56 -11.00 -11.65
C LYS A 12 5.80 -10.61 -13.12
N LEU A 13 5.93 -11.62 -13.98
CA LEU A 13 6.07 -11.43 -15.43
C LEU A 13 4.74 -11.04 -16.10
N HIS A 14 3.63 -11.58 -15.60
CA HIS A 14 2.28 -11.28 -16.06
C HIS A 14 1.30 -11.43 -14.90
N VAL A 15 0.14 -10.78 -15.01
CA VAL A 15 -0.98 -10.90 -14.09
C VAL A 15 -2.27 -10.95 -14.89
N VAL A 16 -3.31 -11.58 -14.35
CA VAL A 16 -4.62 -11.70 -15.01
C VAL A 16 -5.73 -11.07 -14.17
N PRO A 17 -6.82 -10.59 -14.79
CA PRO A 17 -7.96 -10.05 -14.05
C PRO A 17 -8.56 -11.09 -13.09
N GLY A 18 -8.85 -10.67 -11.87
CA GLY A 18 -9.41 -11.55 -10.81
C GLY A 18 -8.36 -12.19 -9.90
N GLU A 19 -7.07 -11.97 -10.14
CA GLU A 19 -5.99 -12.43 -9.26
C GLU A 19 -5.79 -11.49 -8.05
N ASN A 20 -5.62 -12.07 -6.85
CA ASN A 20 -5.22 -11.32 -5.67
C ASN A 20 -3.69 -11.18 -5.62
N LEU A 21 -3.21 -9.94 -5.52
CA LEU A 21 -1.80 -9.62 -5.57
C LEU A 21 -1.36 -8.85 -4.33
N TRP A 22 -0.17 -9.19 -3.82
CA TRP A 22 0.59 -8.31 -2.96
C TRP A 22 1.47 -7.43 -3.83
N VAL A 23 1.38 -6.11 -3.63
CA VAL A 23 2.12 -5.12 -4.42
C VAL A 23 2.94 -4.24 -3.51
N ASN A 24 4.14 -3.89 -3.97
CA ASN A 24 4.97 -2.86 -3.36
C ASN A 24 4.37 -1.49 -3.71
N VAL A 25 4.04 -0.71 -2.69
CA VAL A 25 3.49 0.64 -2.85
C VAL A 25 4.63 1.65 -2.92
N ASP A 26 4.72 2.39 -4.03
CA ASP A 26 5.76 3.42 -4.20
C ASP A 26 5.48 4.68 -3.38
N VAL A 27 4.22 5.13 -3.33
CA VAL A 27 3.81 6.36 -2.64
C VAL A 27 2.47 6.14 -1.93
N LEU A 28 2.45 6.42 -0.63
CA LEU A 28 1.24 6.50 0.18
C LEU A 28 0.96 7.98 0.52
N MET A 29 -0.24 8.46 0.21
CA MET A 29 -0.65 9.84 0.48
C MET A 29 -1.91 9.88 1.33
N THR A 30 -1.94 10.78 2.30
CA THR A 30 -3.11 11.05 3.16
C THR A 30 -3.44 12.53 3.12
N ASN A 31 -4.70 12.89 3.41
CA ASN A 31 -5.09 14.28 3.64
C ASN A 31 -5.31 14.54 5.14
N ASP A 32 -5.56 15.80 5.50
CA ASP A 32 -5.80 16.25 6.88
C ASP A 32 -6.97 15.53 7.56
N ILE A 33 -7.96 15.07 6.79
CA ILE A 33 -9.12 14.32 7.30
C ILE A 33 -8.77 12.84 7.52
N THR A 34 -8.08 12.18 6.58
CA THR A 34 -7.83 10.73 6.62
C THR A 34 -6.52 10.33 7.31
N GLY A 35 -5.56 11.25 7.40
CA GLY A 35 -4.24 11.04 7.99
C GLY A 35 -4.30 10.63 9.47
N PRO A 36 -4.99 11.37 10.36
CA PRO A 36 -5.02 11.05 11.78
C PRO A 36 -5.53 9.64 12.09
N GLY A 37 -6.57 9.19 11.36
CA GLY A 37 -7.11 7.85 11.50
C GLY A 37 -6.13 6.77 11.06
N ALA A 38 -5.49 6.94 9.90
CA ALA A 38 -4.50 6.00 9.39
C ALA A 38 -3.28 5.90 10.33
N ILE A 39 -2.74 7.03 10.78
CA ILE A 39 -1.61 7.08 11.72
C ILE A 39 -1.97 6.35 13.03
N GLY A 40 -3.17 6.58 13.57
CA GLY A 40 -3.64 5.90 14.78
C GLY A 40 -3.72 4.38 14.63
N VAL A 41 -4.17 3.89 13.48
CA VAL A 41 -4.16 2.46 13.17
C VAL A 41 -2.73 1.93 13.12
N PHE A 42 -1.81 2.62 12.43
CA PHE A 42 -0.41 2.18 12.34
C PHE A 42 0.25 2.09 13.71
N LYS A 43 0.01 3.06 14.60
CA LYS A 43 0.54 3.02 15.97
C LYS A 43 -0.03 1.86 16.80
N ARG A 44 -1.33 1.57 16.64
CA ARG A 44 -1.99 0.47 17.35
C ARG A 44 -1.47 -0.89 16.90
N GLU A 45 -1.30 -1.10 15.60
CA GLU A 45 -0.93 -2.40 15.03
C GLU A 45 0.60 -2.63 15.02
N PHE A 46 1.40 -1.56 14.89
CA PHE A 46 2.87 -1.65 14.71
C PHE A 46 3.67 -0.92 15.81
N GLY A 47 3.00 -0.37 16.82
CA GLY A 47 3.60 0.32 17.97
C GLY A 47 3.80 1.83 17.79
N GLU A 48 4.05 2.56 18.88
CA GLU A 48 4.23 4.02 18.86
C GLU A 48 5.40 4.51 17.98
N ASN A 49 6.38 3.64 17.72
CA ASN A 49 7.54 3.92 16.86
C ASN A 49 7.32 3.50 15.39
N ALA A 50 6.09 3.18 15.01
CA ALA A 50 5.75 2.85 13.63
C ALA A 50 6.16 4.01 12.70
N LYS A 51 6.87 3.68 11.62
CA LYS A 51 7.29 4.66 10.62
C LYS A 51 6.09 5.03 9.74
N VAL A 52 5.25 5.92 10.24
CA VAL A 52 4.10 6.49 9.53
C VAL A 52 4.18 8.01 9.68
N CYS A 53 4.41 8.69 8.56
CA CYS A 53 4.65 10.14 8.44
C CYS A 53 5.94 10.64 9.09
#